data_AF-A0A833GXS6-F1
#
_entry.id   AF-A0A833GXS6-F1
#
_cell.length_a   1.000
_cell.length_b   1.000
_cell.length_c   1.000
_cell.angle_alpha   90.00
_cell.angle_beta   90.00
_cell.angle_gamma   90.00
#
_symmetry.space_group_name_H-M   'P 1'
#
loop_
_entity.id
_entity.type
_entity.pdbx_description
1 polymer ?
#
loop_
_entity_poly.entity_id
_entity_poly.type
_entity_poly.pdbx_seq_one_letter_code
_entity_poly.pdbx_strand_id
1 'polypeptide(L)'
;MKRTTITILLLVMSTSLLAAPEKRKTEKAEKPVETTTVKGKKPEQMVAIFFDLFRSRGPAQAVDYIYSNNPNIYERQDFLGSMKEKVAKLEEMLGKEHGQVLIRDRQFADTVRVISYLVKYERQPLRFTFVFYKAENRWITLQFFFDDPMDEATMKETRSLSFEPVVQ
;
A
#
# COMPACT_ATOMS: atom_id res chain seq x y z
N MET A 1 26.37 -1.49 72.34
CA MET A 1 25.25 -2.30 72.85
C MET A 1 24.03 -1.41 73.05
N LYS A 2 22.92 -1.83 72.43
CA LYS A 2 21.47 -1.55 72.64
C LYS A 2 21.00 -0.39 73.58
N ARG A 3 20.20 0.50 72.97
CA ARG A 3 18.85 1.03 73.34
C ARG A 3 18.70 1.92 74.59
N THR A 4 17.99 3.05 74.42
CA THR A 4 16.81 3.55 75.22
C THR A 4 16.40 4.93 74.64
N THR A 5 15.38 5.04 73.77
CA THR A 5 13.96 5.38 74.03
C THR A 5 13.73 6.70 74.81
N ILE A 6 13.27 7.75 74.13
CA ILE A 6 12.45 8.82 74.74
C ILE A 6 11.19 9.00 73.90
N THR A 7 10.08 8.64 74.53
CA THR A 7 8.70 8.81 74.09
C THR A 7 8.26 10.22 74.45
N ILE A 8 7.81 11.03 73.49
CA ILE A 8 6.92 12.17 73.77
C ILE A 8 5.73 12.06 72.82
N LEU A 9 4.61 11.69 73.43
CA LEU A 9 3.25 11.69 72.90
C LEU A 9 2.72 13.12 73.06
N LEU A 10 2.35 13.78 71.95
CA LEU A 10 1.39 14.87 72.01
C LEU A 10 0.49 14.82 70.78
N LEU A 11 -0.75 14.45 71.07
CA LEU A 11 -1.89 14.26 70.21
C LEU A 11 -2.49 15.63 69.86
N VAL A 12 -2.52 15.99 68.56
CA VAL A 12 -3.50 16.96 68.06
C VAL A 12 -4.09 16.42 66.75
N MET A 13 -5.39 16.16 66.82
CA MET A 13 -6.28 15.78 65.72
C MET A 13 -6.33 16.90 64.66
N SER A 14 -5.86 16.61 63.45
CA SER A 14 -6.26 17.37 62.26
C SER A 14 -6.35 16.41 61.07
N THR A 15 -7.59 16.12 60.72
CA THR A 15 -8.08 15.49 59.48
C THR A 15 -7.10 15.48 58.31
N SER A 16 -6.77 14.27 57.88
CA SER A 16 -6.21 13.95 56.57
C SER A 16 -7.06 14.57 55.47
N LEU A 17 -6.53 15.54 54.74
CA LEU A 17 -6.98 15.84 53.39
C LEU A 17 -5.77 15.69 52.46
N LEU A 18 -5.63 14.47 51.94
CA LEU A 18 -4.69 14.14 50.87
C LEU A 18 -5.10 14.98 49.65
N ALA A 19 -4.21 15.87 49.22
CA ALA A 19 -4.33 16.61 47.98
C ALA A 19 -4.57 15.61 46.83
N ALA A 20 -5.71 15.76 46.14
CA ALA A 20 -6.06 14.96 44.99
C ALA A 20 -5.01 15.15 43.89
N PRO A 21 -4.50 14.08 43.25
CA PRO A 21 -3.65 14.24 42.08
C PRO A 21 -4.50 14.79 40.92
N GLU A 22 -4.06 15.95 40.45
CA GLU A 22 -4.50 16.62 39.24
C GLU A 22 -4.60 15.62 38.08
N LYS A 23 -5.79 15.53 37.47
CA LYS A 23 -6.06 14.63 36.35
C LYS A 23 -5.17 15.00 35.17
N ARG A 24 -4.00 14.39 35.12
CA ARG A 24 -3.15 14.33 33.93
C ARG A 24 -4.03 13.73 32.83
N LYS A 25 -4.47 14.58 31.89
CA LYS A 25 -5.17 14.16 30.68
C LYS A 25 -4.32 13.04 30.08
N THR A 26 -4.89 11.84 30.06
CA THR A 26 -4.36 10.71 29.33
C THR A 26 -4.18 11.16 27.89
N GLU A 27 -2.92 11.41 27.52
CA GLU A 27 -2.45 11.41 26.16
C GLU A 27 -2.91 10.08 25.57
N LYS A 28 -3.99 10.17 24.79
CA LYS A 28 -4.60 9.06 24.09
C LYS A 28 -3.52 8.58 23.11
N ALA A 29 -2.86 7.48 23.46
CA ALA A 29 -2.00 6.74 22.56
C ALA A 29 -2.68 6.69 21.19
N GLU A 30 -2.06 7.29 20.19
CA GLU A 30 -2.49 7.15 18.81
C GLU A 30 -2.55 5.66 18.51
N LYS A 31 -3.76 5.19 18.20
CA LYS A 31 -3.97 3.84 17.72
C LYS A 31 -3.08 3.64 16.49
N PRO A 32 -2.43 2.47 16.31
CA PRO A 32 -1.71 2.17 15.09
C PRO A 32 -2.63 2.43 13.89
N VAL A 33 -2.15 3.26 12.97
CA VAL A 33 -2.80 3.58 11.69
C VAL A 33 -3.33 2.30 11.09
N GLU A 34 -4.64 2.27 10.87
CA GLU A 34 -5.41 1.16 10.32
C GLU A 34 -4.65 0.56 9.13
N THR A 35 -4.10 -0.63 9.36
CA THR A 35 -3.40 -1.41 8.33
C THR A 35 -4.45 -1.76 7.29
N THR A 36 -4.42 -1.08 6.14
CA THR A 36 -5.34 -1.26 5.02
C THR A 36 -5.21 -2.69 4.48
N THR A 37 -5.87 -3.62 5.15
CA THR A 37 -5.76 -5.05 4.87
C THR A 37 -6.51 -5.34 3.57
N VAL A 38 -5.84 -5.94 2.59
CA VAL A 38 -6.41 -6.24 1.25
C VAL A 38 -7.49 -7.34 1.29
N LYS A 39 -7.62 -8.07 2.41
CA LYS A 39 -8.51 -9.22 2.56
C LYS A 39 -9.97 -8.87 2.23
N GLY A 40 -10.56 -9.65 1.32
CA GLY A 40 -11.98 -9.54 0.94
C GLY A 40 -12.32 -8.45 -0.09
N LYS A 41 -11.32 -7.71 -0.59
CA LYS A 41 -11.54 -6.70 -1.64
C LYS A 41 -11.66 -7.37 -3.01
N LYS A 42 -12.36 -6.71 -3.94
CA LYS A 42 -12.36 -7.07 -5.36
C LYS A 42 -11.11 -6.52 -6.07
N PRO A 43 -10.62 -7.14 -7.16
CA PRO A 43 -9.45 -6.70 -7.90
C PRO A 43 -9.38 -5.19 -8.19
N GLU A 44 -10.46 -4.59 -8.67
CA GLU A 44 -10.53 -3.17 -9.03
C GLU A 44 -10.35 -2.27 -7.81
N GLN A 45 -10.89 -2.69 -6.66
CA GLN A 45 -10.71 -1.97 -5.40
C GLN A 45 -9.26 -2.06 -4.91
N MET A 46 -8.60 -3.20 -5.11
CA MET A 46 -7.19 -3.35 -4.80
C MET A 46 -6.33 -2.43 -5.68
N VAL A 47 -6.62 -2.36 -6.98
CA VAL A 47 -5.88 -1.48 -7.89
C VAL A 47 -6.13 0.00 -7.57
N ALA A 48 -7.36 0.38 -7.23
CA ALA A 48 -7.66 1.75 -6.81
C ALA A 48 -6.83 2.15 -5.57
N ILE A 49 -6.84 1.33 -4.52
CA ILE A 49 -6.06 1.59 -3.30
C ILE A 49 -4.56 1.55 -3.58
N PHE A 50 -4.09 0.70 -4.49
CA PHE A 50 -2.69 0.71 -4.92
C PHE A 50 -2.29 2.09 -5.44
N PHE A 51 -3.06 2.68 -6.37
CA PHE A 51 -2.74 4.00 -6.91
C PHE A 51 -2.89 5.13 -5.88
N ASP A 52 -3.84 5.02 -4.96
CA ASP A 52 -3.98 5.98 -3.85
C ASP A 52 -2.75 5.94 -2.94
N LEU A 53 -2.29 4.75 -2.57
CA LEU A 53 -1.08 4.57 -1.76
C LEU A 53 0.18 4.97 -2.52
N PHE A 54 0.23 4.69 -3.82
CA PHE A 54 1.35 5.05 -4.69
C PHE A 54 1.63 6.54 -4.61
N ARG A 55 0.58 7.36 -4.69
CA ARG A 55 0.69 8.83 -4.61
C ARG A 55 0.83 9.38 -3.20
N SER A 56 0.10 8.81 -2.24
CA SER A 56 0.00 9.38 -0.89
C SER A 56 1.11 8.93 0.06
N ARG A 57 1.64 7.73 -0.14
CA ARG A 57 2.65 7.11 0.75
C ARG A 57 3.91 6.66 0.02
N GLY A 58 3.87 6.57 -1.29
CA GLY A 58 4.99 6.25 -2.15
C GLY A 58 4.87 4.87 -2.81
N PRO A 59 5.67 4.62 -3.86
CA PRO A 59 5.57 3.40 -4.65
C PRO A 59 5.85 2.11 -3.89
N ALA A 60 6.81 2.16 -2.95
CA ALA A 60 7.20 0.99 -2.15
C ALA A 60 6.04 0.49 -1.26
N GLN A 61 5.28 1.40 -0.66
CA GLN A 61 4.12 1.11 0.18
C GLN A 61 2.96 0.56 -0.64
N ALA A 62 2.79 1.03 -1.87
CA ALA A 62 1.79 0.48 -2.79
C ALA A 62 2.12 -0.98 -3.16
N VAL A 63 3.40 -1.30 -3.38
CA VAL A 63 3.86 -2.67 -3.63
C VAL A 63 3.66 -3.58 -2.41
N ASP A 64 3.99 -3.11 -1.21
CA ASP A 64 3.71 -3.86 0.04
C ASP A 64 2.21 -4.18 0.16
N TYR A 65 1.38 -3.16 -0.10
CA TYR A 65 -0.07 -3.30 -0.06
C TYR A 65 -0.55 -4.36 -1.06
N ILE A 66 -0.23 -4.24 -2.36
CA ILE A 66 -0.83 -5.09 -3.38
C ILE A 66 -0.49 -6.58 -3.18
N TYR A 67 0.66 -6.89 -2.57
CA TYR A 67 1.07 -8.26 -2.26
C TYR A 67 0.65 -8.76 -0.88
N SER A 68 0.15 -7.90 0.02
CA SER A 68 -0.24 -8.29 1.39
C SER A 68 -1.39 -9.32 1.46
N ASN A 69 -2.15 -9.53 0.38
CA ASN A 69 -3.20 -10.56 0.32
C ASN A 69 -2.70 -11.96 -0.05
N ASN A 70 -1.43 -12.11 -0.42
CA ASN A 70 -0.83 -13.36 -0.88
C ASN A 70 0.40 -13.71 -0.03
N PRO A 71 0.22 -14.47 1.08
CA PRO A 71 1.32 -14.84 1.99
C PRO A 71 2.51 -15.48 1.28
N ASN A 72 2.26 -16.36 0.31
CA ASN A 72 3.32 -17.05 -0.44
C ASN A 72 4.26 -16.10 -1.21
N ILE A 73 3.75 -14.94 -1.65
CA ILE A 73 4.57 -13.92 -2.29
C ILE A 73 5.15 -12.97 -1.26
N TYR A 74 4.33 -12.57 -0.29
CA TYR A 74 4.73 -11.65 0.77
C TYR A 74 5.90 -12.19 1.59
N GLU A 75 6.00 -13.50 1.79
CA GLU A 75 7.14 -14.14 2.47
C GLU A 75 8.44 -14.14 1.64
N ARG A 76 8.38 -13.93 0.32
CA ARG A 76 9.56 -13.81 -0.55
C ARG A 76 10.11 -12.38 -0.52
N GLN A 77 10.75 -12.04 0.58
CA GLN A 77 11.26 -10.67 0.85
C GLN A 77 12.22 -10.16 -0.22
N ASP A 78 13.08 -11.01 -0.79
CA ASP A 78 14.02 -10.60 -1.86
C ASP A 78 13.28 -10.15 -3.13
N PHE A 79 12.25 -10.90 -3.53
CA PHE A 79 11.40 -10.54 -4.67
C PHE A 79 10.66 -9.22 -4.40
N LEU A 80 10.08 -9.08 -3.20
CA LEU A 80 9.32 -7.89 -2.83
C LEU A 80 10.23 -6.66 -2.76
N GLY A 81 11.42 -6.79 -2.16
CA GLY A 81 12.46 -5.76 -2.12
C GLY A 81 12.88 -5.32 -3.51
N SER A 82 13.20 -6.27 -4.39
CA SER A 82 13.56 -5.99 -5.79
C SER A 82 12.45 -5.26 -6.55
N MET A 83 11.17 -5.64 -6.32
CA MET A 83 10.04 -4.96 -6.93
C MET A 83 9.88 -3.52 -6.41
N LYS A 84 9.99 -3.32 -5.09
CA LYS A 84 9.91 -1.99 -4.47
C LYS A 84 10.98 -1.05 -5.02
N GLU A 85 12.23 -1.53 -5.12
CA GLU A 85 13.33 -0.76 -5.69
C GLU A 85 13.07 -0.37 -7.15
N LYS A 86 12.60 -1.31 -7.97
CA LYS A 86 12.27 -1.06 -9.38
C LYS A 86 11.20 0.01 -9.54
N VAL A 87 10.12 -0.07 -8.76
CA VAL A 87 9.02 0.89 -8.84
C VAL A 87 9.42 2.26 -8.25
N ALA A 88 10.23 2.28 -7.18
CA ALA A 88 10.71 3.52 -6.57
C ALA A 88 11.60 4.35 -7.52
N LYS A 89 12.34 3.70 -8.43
CA LYS A 89 13.19 4.36 -9.44
C LYS A 89 12.41 4.94 -10.62
N LEU A 90 11.11 4.65 -10.75
CA LEU A 90 10.33 5.09 -11.91
C LEU A 90 10.27 6.61 -12.04
N GLU A 91 10.05 7.34 -10.94
CA GLU A 91 9.99 8.81 -11.02
C GLU A 91 11.35 9.43 -11.33
N GLU A 92 12.45 8.84 -10.85
CA GLU A 92 13.81 9.25 -11.21
C GLU A 92 14.07 9.07 -12.71
N MET A 93 13.59 7.95 -13.28
CA MET A 93 13.82 7.61 -14.68
C MET A 93 12.87 8.33 -15.65
N LEU A 94 11.61 8.53 -15.26
CA LEU A 94 10.52 8.91 -16.14
C LEU A 94 9.90 10.28 -15.81
N GLY A 95 10.32 10.90 -14.71
CA GLY A 95 9.70 12.11 -14.17
C GLY A 95 8.45 11.82 -13.35
N LYS A 96 7.69 12.85 -12.97
CA LYS A 96 6.52 12.69 -12.09
C LYS A 96 5.37 11.94 -12.75
N GLU A 97 4.60 11.21 -11.95
CA GLU A 97 3.33 10.59 -12.35
C GLU A 97 2.19 11.62 -12.42
N HIS A 98 1.32 11.52 -13.43
CA HIS A 98 0.26 12.50 -13.73
C HIS A 98 -1.15 11.89 -13.86
N GLY A 99 -1.30 10.62 -13.56
CA GLY A 99 -2.56 9.91 -13.65
C GLY A 99 -2.44 8.62 -14.45
N GLN A 100 -3.50 7.83 -14.38
CA GLN A 100 -3.60 6.52 -15.00
C GLN A 100 -4.92 6.37 -15.78
N VAL A 101 -4.88 5.64 -16.88
CA VAL A 101 -6.05 5.34 -17.71
C VAL A 101 -6.20 3.83 -17.82
N LEU A 102 -7.40 3.30 -17.55
CA LEU A 102 -7.68 1.89 -17.73
C LEU A 102 -7.59 1.55 -19.22
N ILE A 103 -6.74 0.60 -19.60
CA ILE A 103 -6.58 0.14 -21.00
C ILE A 103 -7.02 -1.30 -21.20
N ARG A 104 -7.11 -2.10 -20.12
CA ARG A 104 -7.58 -3.48 -20.18
C ARG A 104 -8.18 -3.90 -18.86
N ASP A 105 -9.34 -4.53 -18.92
CA ASP A 105 -9.91 -5.30 -17.82
C ASP A 105 -10.48 -6.58 -18.41
N ARG A 106 -9.80 -7.70 -18.18
CA ARG A 106 -10.15 -9.01 -18.73
C ARG A 106 -10.31 -9.99 -17.59
N GLN A 107 -11.49 -10.59 -17.51
CA GLN A 107 -11.75 -11.69 -16.60
C GLN A 107 -11.80 -13.00 -17.39
N PHE A 108 -11.08 -14.01 -16.91
CA PHE A 108 -11.08 -15.36 -17.44
C PHE A 108 -11.89 -16.25 -16.50
N ALA A 109 -13.04 -16.70 -16.98
CA ALA A 109 -14.07 -17.35 -16.16
C ALA A 109 -14.38 -16.52 -14.91
N ASP A 110 -14.46 -17.15 -13.73
CA ASP A 110 -14.61 -16.48 -12.45
C ASP A 110 -13.33 -16.53 -11.59
N THR A 111 -12.19 -16.87 -12.19
CA THR A 111 -10.99 -17.29 -11.45
C THR A 111 -9.76 -16.42 -11.67
N VAL A 112 -9.52 -15.89 -12.87
CA VAL A 112 -8.38 -15.00 -13.14
C VAL A 112 -8.88 -13.67 -13.64
N ARG A 113 -8.25 -12.59 -13.19
CA ARG A 113 -8.52 -11.25 -13.70
C ARG A 113 -7.24 -10.49 -13.96
N VAL A 114 -7.17 -9.87 -15.13
CA VAL A 114 -6.04 -9.06 -15.58
C VAL A 114 -6.54 -7.64 -15.79
N ILE A 115 -5.97 -6.71 -15.02
CA ILE A 115 -6.30 -5.30 -15.10
C ILE A 115 -5.02 -4.56 -15.47
N SER A 116 -5.05 -3.80 -16.57
CA SER A 116 -3.92 -3.00 -17.02
C SER A 116 -4.30 -1.53 -17.15
N TYR A 117 -3.40 -0.68 -16.70
CA TYR A 117 -3.49 0.77 -16.81
C TYR A 117 -2.30 1.32 -17.60
N LEU A 118 -2.55 2.36 -18.39
CA LEU A 118 -1.51 3.23 -18.90
C LEU A 118 -1.27 4.33 -17.88
N VAL A 119 -0.13 4.28 -17.20
CA VAL A 119 0.30 5.26 -16.20
C VAL A 119 1.14 6.33 -16.89
N LYS A 120 0.74 7.59 -16.74
CA LYS A 120 1.35 8.72 -17.42
C LYS A 120 2.47 9.28 -16.56
N TYR A 121 3.70 9.18 -17.05
CA TYR A 121 4.84 9.94 -16.52
C TYR A 121 5.22 11.06 -17.49
N GLU A 122 5.98 12.04 -17.02
CA GLU A 122 6.44 13.20 -17.81
C GLU A 122 7.15 12.80 -19.11
N ARG A 123 8.05 11.81 -19.07
CA ARG A 123 8.88 11.43 -20.21
C ARG A 123 8.19 10.44 -21.15
N GLN A 124 7.51 9.46 -20.60
CA GLN A 124 6.79 8.43 -21.36
C GLN A 124 5.83 7.66 -20.45
N PRO A 125 4.72 7.11 -20.98
CA PRO A 125 3.83 6.28 -20.19
C PRO A 125 4.44 4.88 -19.95
N LEU A 126 4.00 4.24 -18.87
CA LEU A 126 4.22 2.81 -18.65
C LEU A 126 2.89 2.07 -18.60
N ARG A 127 2.90 0.80 -19.02
CA ARG A 127 1.77 -0.10 -18.79
C ARG A 127 1.98 -0.81 -17.47
N PHE A 128 1.10 -0.57 -16.50
CA PHE A 128 1.04 -1.34 -15.26
C PHE A 128 0.02 -2.44 -15.42
N THR A 129 0.39 -3.69 -15.12
CA THR A 129 -0.49 -4.85 -15.22
C THR A 129 -0.56 -5.58 -13.88
N PHE A 130 -1.80 -5.80 -13.43
CA PHE A 130 -2.14 -6.53 -12.23
C PHE A 130 -2.85 -7.82 -12.62
N VAL A 131 -2.34 -8.94 -12.12
CA VAL A 131 -2.92 -10.27 -12.32
C VAL A 131 -3.40 -10.78 -10.98
N PHE A 132 -4.69 -11.05 -10.91
CA PHE A 132 -5.35 -11.58 -9.74
C PHE A 132 -5.84 -12.99 -10.00
N TYR A 133 -5.78 -13.81 -8.96
CA TYR A 133 -6.33 -15.17 -8.94
C TYR A 133 -7.34 -15.28 -7.80
N LYS A 134 -8.46 -15.94 -8.05
CA LYS A 134 -9.49 -16.21 -7.05
C LYS A 134 -9.24 -17.59 -6.47
N ALA A 135 -8.48 -17.63 -5.38
CA ALA A 135 -8.31 -18.84 -4.58
C ALA A 135 -9.57 -19.01 -3.71
N GLU A 136 -10.38 -20.03 -4.02
CA GLU A 136 -11.69 -20.26 -3.40
C GLU A 136 -12.61 -19.01 -3.51
N ASN A 137 -12.93 -18.38 -2.39
CA ASN A 137 -13.82 -17.22 -2.30
C ASN A 137 -13.09 -15.88 -2.16
N ARG A 138 -11.75 -15.85 -2.34
CA ARG A 138 -10.94 -14.64 -2.17
C ARG A 138 -10.03 -14.38 -3.36
N TRP A 139 -9.99 -13.12 -3.77
CA TRP A 139 -9.00 -12.64 -4.72
C TRP A 139 -7.65 -12.44 -4.01
N ILE A 140 -6.60 -12.93 -4.65
CA ILE A 140 -5.21 -12.71 -4.26
C ILE A 140 -4.43 -12.15 -5.45
N THR A 141 -3.43 -11.34 -5.17
CA THR A 141 -2.53 -10.82 -6.20
C THR A 141 -1.54 -11.92 -6.57
N LEU A 142 -1.58 -12.36 -7.82
CA LEU A 142 -0.63 -13.34 -8.36
C LEU A 142 0.61 -12.63 -8.90
N GLN A 143 0.40 -11.53 -9.63
CA GLN A 143 1.49 -10.79 -10.24
C GLN A 143 1.16 -9.31 -10.36
N PHE A 144 2.19 -8.49 -10.19
CA PHE A 144 2.23 -7.11 -10.60
C PHE A 144 3.52 -6.92 -11.40
N PHE A 145 3.41 -6.28 -12.55
CA PHE A 145 4.55 -5.92 -13.38
C PHE A 145 4.23 -4.66 -14.18
N PHE A 146 5.27 -4.08 -14.75
CA PHE A 146 5.15 -2.93 -15.63
C PHE A 146 6.15 -3.05 -16.79
N ASP A 147 5.77 -2.46 -17.91
CA ASP A 147 6.53 -2.53 -19.16
C ASP A 147 6.29 -1.28 -20.02
N ASP A 148 7.13 -1.10 -21.04
CA ASP A 148 6.91 -0.09 -22.06
C ASP A 148 5.72 -0.52 -22.93
N PRO A 149 4.63 0.27 -22.99
CA PRO A 149 3.49 -0.05 -23.82
C PRO A 149 3.83 -0.12 -25.32
N MET A 150 4.92 0.50 -25.76
CA MET A 150 5.42 0.49 -27.14
C MET A 150 6.63 -0.44 -27.28
N ASP A 151 6.60 -1.60 -26.63
CA ASP A 151 7.59 -2.65 -26.86
C ASP A 151 7.65 -3.09 -28.35
N GLU A 152 8.69 -3.84 -28.71
CA GLU A 152 8.92 -4.27 -30.10
C GLU A 152 7.71 -5.01 -30.70
N ALA A 153 7.04 -5.85 -29.90
CA ALA A 153 5.85 -6.57 -30.34
C ALA A 153 4.70 -5.61 -30.66
N THR A 154 4.43 -4.65 -29.78
CA THR A 154 3.39 -3.63 -29.97
C THR A 154 3.75 -2.70 -31.13
N MET A 155 5.03 -2.35 -31.32
CA MET A 155 5.48 -1.60 -32.49
C MET A 155 5.26 -2.38 -33.80
N LYS A 156 5.51 -3.69 -33.81
CA LYS A 156 5.26 -4.54 -34.97
C LYS A 156 3.78 -4.57 -35.34
N GLU A 157 2.91 -4.72 -34.34
CA GLU A 157 1.45 -4.64 -34.52
C GLU A 157 1.05 -3.25 -35.03
N THR A 158 1.55 -2.18 -34.43
CA THR A 158 1.25 -0.79 -34.84
C THR A 158 1.67 -0.51 -36.28
N ARG A 159 2.86 -0.99 -36.70
CA ARG A 159 3.33 -0.85 -38.09
C ARG A 159 2.50 -1.63 -39.10
N SER A 160 1.77 -2.65 -38.64
CA SER A 160 0.86 -3.44 -39.49
C SER A 160 -0.53 -2.80 -39.64
N LEU A 161 -0.87 -1.82 -38.80
CA LEU A 161 -2.08 -1.03 -38.97
C LEU A 161 -1.91 -0.13 -40.19
N SER A 162 -2.82 -0.23 -41.16
CA SER A 162 -2.87 0.74 -42.25
C SER A 162 -3.20 2.12 -41.69
N PHE A 163 -2.44 3.12 -42.12
CA PHE A 163 -2.74 4.52 -41.83
C PHE A 163 -3.90 4.97 -42.72
N GLU A 164 -5.12 4.50 -42.40
CA GLU A 164 -6.33 5.06 -42.98
C GLU A 164 -6.47 6.51 -42.47
N PRO A 165 -6.72 7.49 -43.34
CA PRO A 165 -6.99 8.85 -42.90
C PRO A 165 -8.21 8.82 -41.98
N VAL A 166 -8.07 9.40 -40.79
CA VAL A 166 -9.21 9.68 -39.91
C VAL A 166 -10.03 10.76 -40.62
N VAL A 167 -11.09 10.37 -41.34
CA VAL A 167 -12.07 11.30 -41.89
C VAL A 167 -12.77 11.94 -40.69
N GLN A 168 -12.49 13.23 -40.47
CA GLN A 168 -13.14 14.07 -39.46
C GLN A 168 -14.56 14.43 -39.89
#